data_AF-A0A534Z7X9-F1
#
_entry.id   AF-A0A534Z7X9-F1
#
_cell.length_a   1.000
_cell.length_b   1.000
_cell.length_c   1.000
_cell.angle_alpha   90.00
_cell.angle_beta   90.00
_cell.angle_gamma   90.00
#
_symmetry.space_group_name_H-M   'P 1'
#
loop_
_entity.id
_entity.type
_entity.pdbx_description
1 polymer ?
#
loop_
_entity_poly.entity_id
_entity_poly.type
_entity_poly.pdbx_seq_one_letter_code
_entity_poly.pdbx_strand_id
1 'polypeptide(L)' 'MAVNVGEVAPDFELPSHHGKGKKVRLSDFRGKKNVLIAFYPLAWTPV' A
#
# COMPACT_ATOMS: atom_id res chain seq x y z
N MET A 1 10.57 9.37 -8.12
CA MET A 1 11.64 8.41 -8.46
C MET A 1 10.99 7.04 -8.50
N ALA A 2 11.19 6.25 -9.55
CA ALA A 2 10.61 4.91 -9.65
C ALA A 2 11.41 3.94 -8.75
N VAL A 3 10.72 3.00 -8.13
CA VAL A 3 11.34 1.92 -7.33
C VAL A 3 11.90 0.84 -8.24
N ASN A 4 13.08 0.31 -7.91
CA ASN A 4 13.72 -0.78 -8.64
C ASN A 4 13.56 -2.13 -7.91
N VAL A 5 13.70 -3.22 -8.66
CA VAL A 5 13.69 -4.58 -8.09
C VAL A 5 14.87 -4.75 -7.12
N GLY A 6 14.59 -5.30 -5.94
CA GLY A 6 15.58 -5.50 -4.88
C GLY A 6 15.73 -4.31 -3.93
N GLU A 7 15.20 -3.13 -4.28
CA GLU A 7 15.17 -2.01 -3.36
C GLU A 7 14.18 -2.25 -2.22
N VAL A 8 14.52 -1.69 -1.06
CA VAL A 8 13.58 -1.60 0.05
C VAL A 8 12.40 -0.71 -0.36
N ALA A 9 11.20 -1.27 -0.36
CA ALA A 9 9.98 -0.52 -0.59
C ALA A 9 9.89 0.68 0.39
N PRO A 10 9.64 1.91 -0.09
CA PRO A 10 9.46 3.07 0.76
C PRO A 10 8.28 2.87 1.73
N ASP A 11 8.49 3.17 3.01
CA ASP A 11 7.43 3.07 3.99
C ASP A 11 6.41 4.20 3.81
N PHE A 12 5.15 3.89 4.10
CA PHE A 12 4.07 4.87 4.10
C PHE A 12 3.01 4.46 5.12
N GLU A 13 2.25 5.45 5.57
CA GLU A 13 1.09 5.25 6.42
C GLU A 13 -0.09 6.02 5.82
N LEU A 14 -1.15 5.29 5.48
CA LEU A 14 -2.35 5.87 4.84
C LEU A 14 -3.62 5.42 5.58
N PRO A 15 -4.68 6.24 5.59
CA PRO A 15 -5.98 5.82 6.08
C PRO A 15 -6.59 4.77 5.15
N SER A 16 -7.15 3.72 5.73
CA SER A 16 -7.97 2.73 5.05
C SER A 16 -9.44 3.16 5.01
N HIS A 17 -10.20 2.61 4.07
CA HIS A 17 -11.66 2.73 4.06
C HIS A 17 -12.34 1.98 5.22
N HIS A 18 -11.61 1.10 5.92
CA HIS A 18 -12.12 0.37 7.07
C HIS A 18 -12.04 1.20 8.36
N GLY A 19 -12.92 0.87 9.32
CA GLY A 19 -12.75 1.25 10.72
C GLY A 19 -12.60 2.76 10.96
N LYS A 20 -13.35 3.59 10.23
CA LYS A 20 -13.31 5.07 10.31
C LYS A 20 -11.93 5.66 10.03
N GLY A 21 -11.26 5.21 8.97
CA GLY A 21 -9.95 5.74 8.61
C GLY A 21 -8.80 5.09 9.37
N LYS A 22 -8.95 3.81 9.74
CA LYS A 22 -7.87 3.06 10.41
C LYS A 22 -6.60 3.18 9.58
N LYS A 23 -5.52 3.65 10.19
CA LYS A 23 -4.24 3.79 9.52
C LYS A 23 -3.63 2.42 9.25
N VAL A 24 -3.05 2.27 8.06
CA VAL A 24 -2.31 1.09 7.63
C VAL A 24 -0.91 1.54 7.27
N ARG A 25 0.09 0.90 7.87
CA ARG A 25 1.50 1.15 7.60
C ARG A 25 2.12 -0.04 6.88
N LEU A 26 2.92 0.22 5.84
CA LEU A 26 3.53 -0.86 5.05
C LEU A 26 4.50 -1.69 5.90
N SER A 27 5.32 -1.02 6.72
CA SER A 27 6.31 -1.69 7.58
C SER A 27 5.72 -2.66 8.60
N ASP A 28 4.44 -2.55 8.97
CA ASP A 28 3.77 -3.46 9.91
C ASP A 28 3.71 -4.92 9.41
N PHE A 29 3.77 -5.11 8.08
CA PHE A 29 3.71 -6.41 7.41
C PHE A 29 5.08 -7.02 7.11
N ARG A 30 6.17 -6.25 7.25
CA ARG A 30 7.52 -6.70 6.95
C ARG A 30 7.89 -7.94 7.76
N GLY A 31 8.38 -8.97 7.08
CA GLY A 31 8.76 -10.26 7.70
C GLY A 31 7.58 -11.14 8.13
N LYS A 32 6.33 -10.69 7.96
CA LYS A 32 5.13 -11.45 8.34
C LYS A 32 4.40 -12.00 7.12
N LYS A 33 4.27 -11.21 6.05
CA LYS A 33 3.52 -11.57 4.84
C LYS A 33 4.10 -10.85 3.61
N ASN A 34 3.89 -11.46 2.43
CA ASN A 34 4.06 -10.76 1.16
C ASN A 34 2.94 -9.72 0.98
N VAL A 35 3.26 -8.56 0.41
CA VAL A 35 2.31 -7.46 0.20
C VAL A 35 2.34 -7.06 -1.28
N LEU A 36 1.17 -7.00 -1.90
CA LEU A 36 0.96 -6.46 -3.25
C LEU A 36 0.35 -5.06 -3.12
N ILE A 37 0.91 -4.08 -3.84
CA ILE A 37 0.41 -2.70 -3.89
C ILE A 37 -0.09 -2.44 -5.31
N ALA A 38 -1.37 -2.11 -5.44
CA ALA A 38 -1.99 -1.75 -6.71
C ALA A 38 -2.39 -0.27 -6.69
N PHE A 39 -1.84 0.51 -7.61
CA PHE A 39 -2.26 1.89 -7.85
C PHE A 39 -3.28 1.89 -8.99
N TYR A 40 -4.47 2.41 -8.72
CA TYR A 40 -5.53 2.55 -9.72
C TYR A 40 -6.18 3.95 -9.61
N PRO A 41 -6.72 4.52 -10.70
CA PRO A 41 -7.05 5.95 -10.74
C PRO A 41 -8.22 6.35 -9.85
N LEU A 42 -9.35 5.64 -9.95
CA LEU A 42 -10.58 6.00 -9.27
C LEU A 42 -11.48 4.78 -9.07
N ALA A 43 -12.13 4.71 -7.92
CA ALA A 43 -13.15 3.70 -7.66
C ALA A 43 -14.37 3.88 -8.60
N TRP A 44 -15.06 2.79 -8.92
CA TRP A 44 -16.31 2.78 -9.70
C TRP A 44 -16.18 3.30 -11.14
N THR A 45 -15.02 3.10 -11.77
CA THR A 45 -14.79 3.40 -13.19
C THR A 45 -14.69 2.10 -14.00
N PRO A 46 -15.19 2.06 -15.25
CA PRO A 46 -14.94 0.94 -16.16
C PRO A 46 -13.44 0.73 -16.40
N VAL A 47 -13.08 -0.51 -16.75
CA VAL A 47 -11.73 -0.86 -17.22
C VAL A 47 -11.59 -0.68 -18.73
#